data_AF-A0A914DPG5-F1
#
_entry.id   AF-A0A914DPG5-F1
#
_cell.length_a   1.000
_cell.length_b   1.000
_cell.length_c   1.000
_cell.angle_alpha   90.00
_cell.angle_beta   90.00
_cell.angle_gamma   90.00
#
_symmetry.space_group_name_H-M   'P 1'
#
loop_
_entity.id
_entity.type
_entity.pdbx_description
1 polymer ?
#
loop_
_entity_poly.entity_id
_entity_poly.type
_entity_poly.pdbx_seq_one_letter_code
_entity_poly.pdbx_strand_id
1 'polypeptide(L)' 'MFQVQVCDECPNVKLVSETKTLEIEIEVGADDGYEQRFAGEGEPHIEGEPGDLIFRLKVEKHKIYERRGLDL' A
#
# COMPACT_ATOMS: atom_id res chain seq x y z
N MET A 1 10.55 4.17 0.48
CA MET A 1 11.90 4.71 0.24
C MET A 1 12.87 3.77 0.93
N PHE A 2 13.21 2.66 0.27
CA PHE A 2 14.20 1.72 0.78
C PHE A 2 15.57 2.19 0.29
N GLN A 3 16.46 2.48 1.23
CA GLN A 3 17.84 2.79 0.94
C GLN A 3 18.54 1.49 0.55
N VAL A 4 19.24 1.45 -0.58
CA VAL A 4 20.19 0.36 -0.87
C VAL A 4 21.36 0.55 0.10
N GLN A 5 21.19 0.07 1.33
CA GLN A 5 22.28 -0.08 2.28
C GLN A 5 22.95 -1.41 1.99
N VAL A 6 24.20 -1.35 1.53
CA VAL A 6 25.12 -2.48 1.64
C VAL A 6 25.27 -2.70 3.14
N CYS A 7 24.62 -3.74 3.67
CA CYS A 7 24.59 -4.01 5.09
C CYS A 7 26.01 -4.42 5.53
N ASP A 8 26.65 -3.60 6.38
CA ASP A 8 27.97 -3.92 6.96
C ASP A 8 27.94 -5.23 7.78
N GLU A 9 26.76 -5.64 8.29
CA GLU A 9 26.57 -6.89 9.04
C GLU A 9 26.34 -8.12 8.15
N CYS A 10 25.91 -7.93 6.89
CA CYS A 10 25.49 -9.03 6.01
C CYS A 10 26.04 -8.86 4.59
N PRO A 11 27.35 -9.05 4.36
CA PRO A 11 27.99 -8.81 3.05
C PRO A 11 27.47 -9.69 1.89
N ASN A 12 26.64 -10.70 2.17
CA ASN A 12 26.03 -11.58 1.18
C ASN A 12 24.50 -11.50 1.11
N VAL A 13 23.85 -10.59 1.84
CA VAL A 13 22.38 -10.45 1.84
C VAL A 13 21.99 -9.28 0.95
N LYS A 14 21.26 -9.60 -0.13
CA LYS A 14 20.86 -8.63 -1.16
C LYS A 14 19.58 -7.85 -0.83
N LEU A 15 18.75 -8.35 0.09
CA LEU A 15 17.48 -7.75 0.50
C LEU A 15 17.28 -7.93 2.01
N VAL A 16 16.83 -6.88 2.70
CA VAL A 16 16.53 -6.90 4.13
C VAL A 16 15.08 -6.49 4.37
N SER A 17 14.44 -7.09 5.37
CA SER A 17 13.08 -6.70 5.75
C SER A 17 13.12 -5.36 6.50
N GLU A 18 12.41 -4.36 5.99
CA GLU A 18 12.21 -3.07 6.66
C GLU A 18 10.71 -2.85 6.88
N THR A 19 10.36 -2.24 8.02
CA THR A 19 8.99 -1.84 8.32
C THR A 19 8.83 -0.36 8.05
N LYS A 20 7.90 0.00 7.16
CA LYS A 20 7.57 1.38 6.83
C LYS A 20 6.10 1.65 7.08
N THR A 21 5.79 2.82 7.66
CA THR A 21 4.42 3.30 7.83
C THR A 21 4.03 4.16 6.62
N LEU A 22 2.88 3.86 6.02
CA LEU A 22 2.28 4.64 4.95
C LEU A 22 0.97 5.23 5.47
N GLU A 23 0.75 6.50 5.20
CA GLU A 23 -0.48 7.21 5.58
C GLU A 23 -1.38 7.34 4.36
N ILE A 24 -2.68 7.16 4.58
CA ILE A 24 -3.71 7.33 3.57
C ILE A 24 -4.84 8.15 4.15
N GLU A 25 -5.25 9.18 3.42
CA GLU A 25 -6.40 10.00 3.74
C GLU A 25 -7.61 9.46 2.96
N ILE A 26 -8.68 9.13 3.68
CA ILE A 26 -9.93 8.67 3.08
C ILE A 26 -10.90 9.85 3.09
N GLU A 27 -11.11 10.42 1.92
CA GLU A 27 -12.04 11.52 1.72
C GLU A 27 -13.47 11.12 2.08
N VAL A 28 -14.23 12.09 2.58
CA VAL A 28 -15.64 11.88 2.91
C VAL A 28 -16.42 11.48 1.66
N GLY A 29 -17.17 10.39 1.76
CA GLY A 29 -17.92 9.86 0.62
C GLY A 29 -17.09 9.01 -0.34
N ALA A 30 -15.85 8.63 -0.03
CA ALA A 30 -15.10 7.66 -0.83
C ALA A 30 -15.93 6.39 -1.08
N ASP A 31 -16.09 6.01 -2.35
CA ASP A 31 -16.87 4.85 -2.78
C ASP A 31 -16.10 3.54 -2.66
N ASP A 32 -16.82 2.42 -2.71
CA ASP A 32 -16.23 1.09 -2.83
C ASP A 32 -15.37 1.00 -4.09
N GLY A 33 -14.17 0.44 -3.94
CA GLY A 33 -13.20 0.38 -5.03
C GLY A 33 -12.40 1.66 -5.24
N TYR A 34 -12.46 2.65 -4.33
CA TYR A 34 -11.45 3.71 -4.30
C TYR A 34 -10.03 3.10 -4.24
N GLU A 35 -9.14 3.56 -5.11
CA GLU A 35 -7.78 3.04 -5.22
C GLU A 35 -6.74 4.15 -5.02
N GLN A 36 -5.74 3.86 -4.19
CA GLN A 36 -4.55 4.69 -4.03
C GLN A 36 -3.32 3.86 -4.38
N ARG A 37 -2.53 4.36 -5.34
CA ARG A 37 -1.27 3.75 -5.76
C ARG A 37 -0.10 4.38 -5.00
N PHE A 38 0.73 3.54 -4.41
CA PHE A 38 2.01 3.90 -3.82
C PHE A 38 3.12 3.35 -4.72
N ALA A 39 3.63 4.21 -5.59
CA ALA A 39 4.61 3.81 -6.60
C ALA A 39 5.94 3.39 -5.95
N GLY A 40 6.47 2.23 -6.33
CA GLY A 40 7.74 1.71 -5.82
C GLY A 40 7.74 1.27 -4.34
N GLU A 41 6.56 1.17 -3.73
CA GLU A 41 6.38 0.70 -2.34
C GLU A 41 5.90 -0.76 -2.27
N GLY A 42 5.89 -1.46 -3.40
CA GLY A 42 5.69 -2.91 -3.48
C GLY A 42 6.97 -3.69 -3.23
N GLU A 43 6.96 -4.98 -3.58
CA GLU A 43 8.11 -5.85 -3.33
C GLU A 43 9.37 -5.41 -4.11
N PRO A 44 10.54 -5.35 -3.45
CA PRO A 44 11.79 -4.98 -4.09
C PRO A 44 12.29 -6.10 -5.01
N HIS A 45 12.92 -5.71 -6.12
CA HIS A 45 13.57 -6.62 -7.05
C HIS A 45 15.10 -6.43 -7.02
N ILE A 46 15.87 -7.52 -7.14
CA ILE A 46 17.34 -7.45 -7.10
C ILE A 46 17.90 -6.74 -8.34
N GLU A 47 17.28 -6.97 -9.50
CA GLU A 47 17.72 -6.42 -10.79
C GLU A 47 16.55 -5.72 -11.50
N GLY A 48 15.88 -4.80 -10.80
CA GLY A 48 14.74 -4.08 -11.37
C GLY A 48 14.16 -3.04 -10.42
N GLU A 49 13.17 -2.31 -10.92
CA GLU A 49 12.40 -1.38 -10.09
C GLU A 49 11.50 -2.16 -9.12
N PRO A 50 11.28 -1.65 -7.90
CA PRO A 50 10.29 -2.23 -6.99
C PRO A 50 8.90 -2.20 -7.61
N GLY A 51 8.07 -3.17 -7.22
CA GLY A 51 6.65 -3.13 -7.56
C GLY A 51 5.92 -1.97 -6.90
N ASP A 52 4.61 -1.88 -7.15
CA ASP A 52 3.75 -0.89 -6.50
C ASP A 52 2.86 -1.53 -5.44
N LEU A 53 2.54 -0.75 -4.41
CA LEU A 53 1.49 -1.10 -3.48
C LEU A 53 0.19 -0.41 -3.90
N ILE A 54 -0.86 -1.20 -4.15
CA ILE A 54 -2.20 -0.71 -4.46
C ILE A 54 -3.08 -0.91 -3.22
N PHE A 55 -3.52 0.20 -2.63
CA PHE A 55 -4.56 0.19 -1.62
C PHE A 55 -5.92 0.26 -2.31
N ARG A 56 -6.83 -0.65 -1.95
CA ARG A 56 -8.22 -0.63 -2.42
C ARG A 56 -9.18 -0.57 -1.24
N LEU A 57 -10.00 0.47 -1.20
CA LEU A 57 -11.06 0.61 -0.22
C LEU A 57 -12.16 -0.42 -0.51
N LYS A 58 -12.56 -1.15 0.54
CA LYS A 58 -13.74 -2.01 0.51
C LYS A 58 -14.71 -1.55 1.58
N VAL A 59 -15.90 -1.12 1.17
CA VAL A 59 -16.95 -0.71 2.10
C VAL A 59 -17.60 -1.95 2.68
N GLU A 60 -17.55 -2.08 4.00
CA GLU A 60 -18.24 -3.17 4.70
C GLU A 60 -19.75 -2.95 4.71
N LYS A 61 -20.52 -4.04 4.58
CA LYS A 61 -21.97 -3.98 4.65
C LYS A 61 -22.42 -3.55 6.03
N HIS A 62 -23.24 -2.51 6.11
CA HIS A 62 -23.89 -2.12 7.34
C HIS A 62 -25.10 -3.03 7.63
N LYS A 63 -25.44 -3.24 8.91
CA LYS A 63 -26.53 -4.15 9.31
C LYS A 63 -27.93 -3.62 8.98
N ILE A 64 -28.05 -2.31 8.81
CA ILE A 64 -29.33 -1.59 8.69
C ILE A 64 -29.42 -0.80 7.37
N TYR A 65 -28.28 -0.36 6.84
CA TYR A 65 -28.21 0.57 5.71
C TYR A 65 -27.48 -0.08 4.54
N GLU A 66 -27.88 0.27 3.32
CA GLU A 66 -27.25 -0.16 2.10
C GLU A 66 -26.87 1.06 1.28
N ARG A 67 -25.57 1.35 1.23
CA ARG A 67 -25.08 2.46 0.42
C ARG A 67 -25.37 2.20 -1.07
N ARG A 68 -26.06 3.13 -1.71
CA ARG A 68 -26.31 3.16 -3.17
C ARG A 68 -25.79 4.47 -3.75
N GLY A 69 -24.53 4.46 -4.15
CA GLY A 69 -23.83 5.67 -4.58
C GLY A 69 -23.75 6.68 -3.45
N LEU A 70 -24.49 7.79 -3.57
CA LEU A 70 -24.54 8.88 -2.58
C LEU A 70 -25.71 8.76 -1.58
N ASP A 71 -26.44 7.63 -1.58
CA ASP A 71 -27.60 7.37 -0.70
C ASP A 71 -27.38 6.12 0.19
N LEU A 72 -28.27 5.85 1.17
CA LEU A 72 -28.16 4.82 2.23
C LEU A 72 -29.33 3.82 2.34
#